data_AF-A0ABD1E2J6-F1
#
_entry.id   AF-A0ABD1E2J6-F1
#
_cell.length_a   1.000
_cell.length_b   1.000
_cell.length_c   1.000
_cell.angle_alpha   90.00
_cell.angle_beta   90.00
_cell.angle_gamma   90.00
#
_symmetry.space_group_name_H-M   'P 1'
#
loop_
_entity.id
_entity.type
_entity.pdbx_description
1 polymer ?
#
loop_
_entity_poly.entity_id
_entity_poly.type
_entity_poly.pdbx_seq_one_letter_code
_entity_poly.pdbx_strand_id
1 'polypeptide(L)'
;MSADIKVSGNDEELKYWKHLAEEYKEELERLQKESDEFMIESKQLEKEYECTIDQNERKIKELTISNNRAQNEVETLRIKLEMCYKDASNQQTEIDSLKNEKKQLLKRIVELEKCNDDLEQSKRILEGTMADFKQSLNTALEQNALLADEVDEKEGLQEKLKRAADEARDLKQELEIREKKSAPDNERFMNGFKSSTIDNRLKETETQTMPGKRDFHQPSLTPASRVMAINIVSDLIRKVGSLERRLDYRELQSADMRKNLHATANRMSK
;
A
#
# COMPACT_ATOMS: atom_id res chain seq x y z
N MET A 1 -64.48 -99.43 -45.06
CA MET A 1 -64.78 -100.82 -45.47
C MET A 1 -65.40 -101.50 -44.26
N SER A 2 -66.75 -101.56 -44.23
CA SER A 2 -67.49 -102.27 -43.19
C SER A 2 -67.29 -103.76 -43.35
N ALA A 3 -66.86 -104.43 -42.28
CA ALA A 3 -66.92 -105.86 -42.15
C ALA A 3 -68.26 -106.22 -41.51
N ASP A 4 -69.23 -106.64 -42.32
CA ASP A 4 -70.46 -107.26 -41.84
C ASP A 4 -70.13 -108.64 -41.28
N ILE A 5 -70.11 -108.76 -39.95
CA ILE A 5 -70.01 -110.04 -39.25
C ILE A 5 -71.42 -110.44 -38.84
N LYS A 6 -72.02 -111.39 -39.56
CA LYS A 6 -73.31 -112.00 -39.23
C LYS A 6 -73.08 -113.09 -38.18
N VAL A 7 -73.26 -112.76 -36.90
CA VAL A 7 -73.16 -113.71 -35.77
C VAL A 7 -74.55 -114.26 -35.43
N SER A 8 -74.66 -115.58 -35.25
CA SER A 8 -75.91 -116.27 -34.98
C SER A 8 -76.26 -116.27 -33.49
N GLY A 9 -77.25 -115.47 -33.10
CA GLY A 9 -77.90 -115.51 -31.78
C GLY A 9 -77.89 -114.13 -31.13
N ASN A 10 -79.08 -113.55 -30.90
CA ASN A 10 -79.26 -112.24 -30.25
C ASN A 10 -78.40 -112.02 -28.99
N ASP A 11 -78.00 -113.08 -28.30
CA ASP A 11 -77.23 -113.04 -27.05
C ASP A 11 -75.73 -112.76 -27.26
N GLU A 12 -75.14 -113.16 -28.39
CA GLU A 12 -73.72 -112.87 -28.71
C GLU A 12 -73.52 -111.44 -29.22
N GLU A 13 -74.45 -110.95 -30.06
CA GLU A 13 -74.47 -109.56 -30.50
C GLU A 13 -74.71 -108.60 -29.32
N LEU A 14 -75.62 -108.95 -28.41
CA LEU A 14 -75.87 -108.16 -27.19
C LEU A 14 -74.65 -108.14 -26.25
N LYS A 15 -73.86 -109.22 -26.18
CA LYS A 15 -72.58 -109.25 -25.44
C LYS A 15 -71.52 -108.38 -26.10
N TYR A 16 -71.41 -108.42 -27.43
CA TYR A 16 -70.49 -107.56 -28.18
C TYR A 16 -70.77 -106.07 -27.95
N TRP A 17 -72.03 -105.64 -28.11
CA TRP A 17 -72.41 -104.25 -27.88
C TRP A 17 -72.25 -103.81 -26.41
N LYS A 18 -72.49 -104.71 -25.44
CA LYS A 18 -72.20 -104.43 -24.02
C LYS A 18 -70.72 -104.24 -23.78
N HIS A 19 -69.87 -105.13 -24.29
CA HIS A 19 -68.42 -105.02 -24.15
C HIS A 19 -67.90 -103.72 -24.78
N LEU A 20 -68.36 -103.40 -25.99
CA LEU A 20 -67.97 -102.18 -26.69
C LEU A 20 -68.43 -100.91 -25.95
N ALA A 21 -69.62 -100.93 -25.36
CA ALA A 21 -70.12 -99.84 -24.53
C ALA A 21 -69.29 -99.68 -23.23
N GLU A 22 -68.89 -100.79 -22.60
CA GLU A 22 -68.03 -100.79 -21.42
C GLU A 22 -66.62 -100.25 -21.77
N GLU A 23 -66.01 -100.69 -22.88
CA GLU A 23 -64.73 -100.16 -23.37
C GLU A 23 -64.80 -98.65 -23.65
N TYR A 24 -65.84 -98.17 -24.35
CA TYR A 24 -66.00 -96.74 -24.58
C TYR A 24 -66.21 -95.95 -23.28
N LYS A 25 -66.90 -96.52 -22.30
CA LYS A 25 -67.09 -95.90 -20.99
C LYS A 25 -65.77 -95.82 -20.23
N GLU A 26 -64.98 -96.90 -20.19
CA GLU A 26 -63.66 -96.92 -19.57
C GLU A 26 -62.70 -95.91 -20.23
N GLU A 27 -62.72 -95.84 -21.57
CA GLU A 27 -61.92 -94.87 -22.32
C GLU A 27 -62.33 -93.43 -22.00
N LEU A 28 -63.64 -93.15 -21.91
CA LEU A 28 -64.16 -91.83 -21.58
C LEU A 28 -63.78 -91.45 -20.14
N GLU A 29 -63.89 -92.38 -19.18
CA GLU A 29 -63.44 -92.17 -17.80
C GLU A 29 -61.93 -91.93 -17.71
N ARG A 30 -61.13 -92.64 -18.51
CA ARG A 30 -59.68 -92.42 -18.59
C ARG A 30 -59.34 -91.04 -19.13
N LEU A 31 -59.94 -90.67 -20.26
CA LEU A 31 -59.71 -89.38 -20.91
C LEU A 31 -60.18 -88.22 -20.02
N GLN A 32 -61.26 -88.42 -19.26
CA GLN A 32 -61.73 -87.44 -18.30
C GLN A 32 -60.74 -87.23 -17.14
N LYS A 33 -60.17 -88.31 -16.59
CA LYS A 33 -59.12 -88.20 -15.57
C LYS A 33 -57.88 -87.48 -16.09
N GLU A 34 -57.43 -87.83 -17.30
CA GLU A 34 -56.29 -87.16 -17.93
C GLU A 34 -56.56 -85.66 -18.16
N SER A 35 -57.77 -85.31 -18.60
CA SER A 35 -58.19 -83.91 -18.74
C SER A 35 -58.23 -83.17 -17.40
N ASP A 36 -58.72 -83.81 -16.34
CA ASP A 36 -58.76 -83.21 -15.00
C ASP A 36 -57.33 -83.01 -14.44
N GLU A 37 -56.44 -83.98 -14.63
CA GLU A 37 -55.03 -83.88 -14.27
C GLU A 37 -54.33 -82.74 -15.02
N PHE A 38 -54.54 -82.63 -16.34
CA PHE A 38 -54.00 -81.54 -17.16
C PHE A 38 -54.51 -80.17 -16.70
N MET A 39 -55.81 -80.06 -16.37
CA MET A 39 -56.39 -78.82 -15.83
C MET A 39 -55.75 -78.43 -14.49
N ILE A 40 -55.49 -79.39 -13.61
CA ILE A 40 -54.84 -79.15 -12.31
C ILE A 40 -53.39 -78.69 -12.52
N GLU A 41 -52.63 -79.38 -13.37
CA GLU A 41 -51.23 -79.03 -13.66
C GLU A 41 -51.13 -77.64 -14.29
N SER A 42 -51.99 -77.33 -15.27
CA SER A 42 -52.03 -76.01 -15.91
C SER A 42 -52.32 -74.90 -14.90
N LYS A 43 -53.26 -75.11 -13.98
CA LYS A 43 -53.57 -74.15 -12.92
C LYS A 43 -52.44 -74.01 -11.90
N GLN A 44 -51.72 -75.08 -11.59
CA GLN A 44 -50.56 -75.01 -10.71
C GLN A 44 -49.43 -74.20 -11.37
N LEU A 45 -49.14 -74.46 -12.65
CA LEU A 45 -48.15 -73.74 -13.42
C LEU A 45 -48.47 -72.25 -13.54
N GLU A 46 -49.75 -71.90 -13.76
CA GLU A 46 -50.19 -70.50 -13.78
C GLU A 46 -49.89 -69.79 -12.45
N LYS A 47 -50.19 -70.42 -11.32
CA LYS A 47 -49.85 -69.87 -9.98
C LYS A 47 -48.35 -69.71 -9.76
N GLU A 48 -47.53 -70.63 -10.27
CA GLU A 48 -46.07 -70.53 -10.18
C GLU A 48 -45.55 -69.33 -11.01
N TYR A 49 -46.12 -69.10 -12.20
CA TYR A 49 -45.83 -67.92 -13.01
C TYR A 49 -46.28 -66.62 -12.32
N GLU A 50 -47.50 -66.57 -11.78
CA GLU A 50 -48.00 -65.41 -11.03
C GLU A 50 -47.08 -65.07 -9.85
N CYS A 51 -46.68 -66.07 -9.06
CA CYS A 51 -45.77 -65.88 -7.93
C CYS A 51 -44.40 -65.34 -8.38
N THR A 52 -43.88 -65.85 -9.50
CA THR A 52 -42.60 -65.39 -10.06
C THR A 52 -42.69 -63.95 -10.58
N ILE A 53 -43.79 -63.59 -11.25
CA ILE A 53 -44.06 -62.22 -11.71
C ILE A 53 -44.12 -61.28 -10.52
N ASP A 54 -44.89 -61.62 -9.48
CA ASP A 54 -45.01 -60.84 -8.25
C ASP A 54 -43.66 -60.59 -7.57
N GLN A 55 -42.82 -61.62 -7.47
CA GLN A 55 -41.48 -61.50 -6.90
C GLN A 55 -40.60 -60.57 -7.73
N ASN A 56 -40.62 -60.71 -9.05
CA ASN A 56 -39.86 -59.86 -9.97
C ASN A 56 -40.34 -58.40 -9.92
N GLU A 57 -41.65 -58.16 -9.87
CA GLU A 57 -42.20 -56.81 -9.72
C GLU A 57 -41.78 -56.15 -8.40
N ARG A 58 -41.81 -56.89 -7.29
CA ARG A 58 -41.30 -56.39 -6.00
C ARG A 58 -39.82 -56.05 -6.10
N LYS A 59 -39.03 -56.92 -6.74
CA LYS A 59 -37.60 -56.68 -6.91
C LYS A 59 -37.31 -55.44 -7.76
N ILE A 60 -38.05 -55.24 -8.85
CA ILE A 60 -37.94 -54.05 -9.70
C ILE A 60 -38.27 -52.78 -8.90
N LYS A 61 -39.35 -52.81 -8.11
CA LYS A 61 -39.74 -51.67 -7.24
C LYS A 61 -38.64 -51.35 -6.22
N GLU A 62 -38.09 -52.34 -5.54
CA GLU A 62 -36.99 -52.17 -4.58
C GLU A 62 -35.73 -51.58 -5.24
N LEU A 63 -35.33 -52.14 -6.38
CA LEU A 63 -34.17 -51.66 -7.13
C LEU A 63 -34.37 -50.23 -7.62
N THR A 64 -35.59 -49.88 -8.04
CA THR A 64 -35.94 -48.52 -8.48
C THR A 64 -35.81 -47.53 -7.33
N ILE A 65 -36.34 -47.86 -6.14
CA ILE A 65 -36.22 -47.00 -4.95
C ILE A 65 -34.74 -46.86 -4.54
N SER A 66 -33.99 -47.95 -4.54
CA SER A 66 -32.55 -47.93 -4.23
C SER A 66 -31.77 -47.06 -5.22
N ASN A 67 -32.03 -47.19 -6.51
CA ASN A 67 -31.41 -46.39 -7.56
C ASN A 67 -31.73 -44.90 -7.39
N ASN A 68 -32.99 -44.55 -7.12
CA ASN A 68 -33.38 -43.16 -6.88
C ASN A 68 -32.70 -42.56 -5.63
N ARG A 69 -32.54 -43.35 -4.56
CA ARG A 69 -31.79 -42.94 -3.36
C ARG A 69 -30.32 -42.67 -3.68
N ALA A 70 -29.66 -43.59 -4.38
CA ALA A 70 -28.28 -43.43 -4.80
C ALA A 70 -28.09 -42.21 -5.71
N GLN A 71 -29.00 -41.97 -6.65
CA GLN A 71 -28.98 -40.79 -7.52
C GLN A 71 -29.08 -39.48 -6.72
N ASN A 72 -29.99 -39.40 -5.75
CA ASN A 72 -30.12 -38.22 -4.90
C ASN A 72 -28.87 -37.98 -4.03
N GLU A 73 -28.25 -39.04 -3.53
CA GLU A 73 -27.00 -38.95 -2.77
C GLU A 73 -25.85 -38.44 -3.64
N VAL A 74 -25.71 -38.98 -4.87
CA VAL A 74 -24.72 -38.52 -5.84
C VAL A 74 -24.90 -37.04 -6.14
N GLU A 75 -26.13 -36.58 -6.36
CA GLU A 75 -26.41 -35.17 -6.64
C GLU A 75 -26.09 -34.27 -5.44
N THR A 76 -26.45 -34.72 -4.23
CA THR A 76 -26.10 -34.01 -2.99
C THR A 76 -24.59 -33.88 -2.81
N LEU A 77 -23.84 -34.95 -3.09
CA LEU A 77 -22.39 -34.94 -3.00
C LEU A 77 -21.74 -34.04 -4.06
N ARG A 78 -22.30 -34.00 -5.28
CA ARG A 78 -21.84 -33.09 -6.34
C ARG A 78 -22.00 -31.63 -5.94
N ILE A 79 -23.15 -31.24 -5.41
CA ILE A 79 -23.40 -29.87 -4.94
C ILE A 79 -22.42 -29.49 -3.82
N LYS A 80 -22.21 -30.38 -2.84
CA LYS A 80 -21.24 -30.16 -1.76
C LYS A 80 -19.82 -30.00 -2.29
N LEU A 81 -19.43 -30.82 -3.27
CA LEU A 81 -18.11 -30.74 -3.89
C LEU A 81 -17.92 -29.40 -4.63
N GLU A 82 -18.91 -28.96 -5.38
CA GLU A 82 -18.89 -27.66 -6.07
C GLU A 82 -18.78 -26.48 -5.09
N MET A 83 -19.51 -26.54 -3.98
CA MET A 83 -19.38 -25.56 -2.90
C MET A 83 -17.98 -25.55 -2.31
N CYS A 84 -17.40 -26.71 -2.00
CA CYS A 84 -16.04 -26.81 -1.48
C CYS A 84 -14.99 -26.25 -2.48
N TYR A 85 -15.15 -26.49 -3.78
CA TYR A 85 -14.25 -25.91 -4.79
C TYR A 85 -14.35 -24.40 -4.87
N LYS A 86 -15.58 -23.86 -4.78
CA LYS A 86 -15.80 -22.42 -4.75
C LYS A 86 -15.17 -21.79 -3.52
N ASP A 87 -15.35 -22.39 -2.34
CA ASP A 87 -14.77 -21.90 -1.09
C ASP A 87 -13.24 -21.96 -1.13
N ALA A 88 -12.66 -23.05 -1.64
CA ALA A 88 -11.21 -23.17 -1.82
C ALA A 88 -10.67 -22.09 -2.78
N SER A 89 -11.39 -21.77 -3.86
CA SER A 89 -11.01 -20.71 -4.80
C SER A 89 -11.07 -19.31 -4.15
N ASN A 90 -12.09 -19.05 -3.33
CA ASN A 90 -12.22 -17.81 -2.57
C ASN A 90 -11.09 -17.66 -1.53
N GLN A 91 -10.77 -18.74 -0.81
CA GLN A 91 -9.66 -18.74 0.15
C GLN A 91 -8.32 -18.52 -0.55
N GLN A 92 -8.11 -19.12 -1.73
CA GLN A 92 -6.89 -18.93 -2.51
C GLN A 92 -6.74 -17.48 -2.97
N THR A 93 -7.81 -16.84 -3.44
CA THR A 93 -7.78 -15.43 -3.84
C THR A 93 -7.51 -14.48 -2.66
N GLU A 94 -8.06 -14.77 -1.47
CA GLU A 94 -7.75 -14.02 -0.25
C GLU A 94 -6.28 -14.17 0.19
N ILE A 95 -5.74 -15.40 0.13
CA ILE A 95 -4.32 -15.67 0.43
C ILE A 95 -3.40 -14.86 -0.49
N ASP A 96 -3.71 -14.80 -1.79
CA ASP A 96 -2.90 -14.06 -2.76
C ASP A 96 -3.01 -12.54 -2.55
N SER A 97 -4.18 -12.04 -2.16
CA SER A 97 -4.36 -10.65 -1.73
C SER A 97 -3.49 -10.31 -0.52
N LEU A 98 -3.55 -11.12 0.55
CA LEU A 98 -2.77 -10.92 1.77
C LEU A 98 -1.26 -11.00 1.52
N LYS A 99 -0.81 -11.91 0.63
CA LYS A 99 0.60 -11.97 0.21
C LYS A 99 1.03 -10.70 -0.51
N ASN A 100 0.18 -10.14 -1.37
CA ASN A 100 0.47 -8.90 -2.06
C ASN A 100 0.51 -7.70 -1.09
N GLU A 101 -0.42 -7.62 -0.15
CA GLU A 101 -0.43 -6.60 0.91
C GLU A 101 0.84 -6.69 1.77
N LYS A 102 1.21 -7.89 2.23
CA LYS A 102 2.46 -8.12 2.97
C LYS A 102 3.67 -7.63 2.17
N LYS A 103 3.73 -7.90 0.87
CA LYS A 103 4.82 -7.43 0.00
C LYS A 103 4.86 -5.90 -0.09
N GLN A 104 3.71 -5.23 -0.12
CA GLN A 104 3.64 -3.77 -0.13
C GLN A 104 4.07 -3.18 1.21
N LEU A 105 3.64 -3.76 2.33
CA LEU A 105 4.06 -3.33 3.67
C LEU A 105 5.57 -3.48 3.86
N LEU A 106 6.17 -4.60 3.41
CA LEU A 106 7.62 -4.79 3.46
C LEU A 106 8.37 -3.73 2.66
N LYS A 107 7.89 -3.38 1.45
CA LYS A 107 8.47 -2.26 0.69
C LYS A 107 8.36 -0.94 1.45
N ARG A 108 7.20 -0.69 2.07
CA ARG A 108 6.98 0.54 2.84
C ARG A 108 7.89 0.64 4.06
N ILE A 109 8.17 -0.48 4.73
CA ILE A 109 9.12 -0.53 5.85
C ILE A 109 10.51 -0.10 5.37
N VAL A 110 11.02 -0.69 4.29
CA VAL A 110 12.34 -0.34 3.74
C VAL A 110 12.42 1.13 3.33
N GLU A 111 11.35 1.68 2.73
CA GLU A 111 11.29 3.12 2.41
C GLU A 111 11.34 4.01 3.65
N LEU A 112 10.63 3.62 4.72
CA LEU A 112 10.63 4.36 5.98
C LEU A 112 11.99 4.30 6.66
N GLU A 113 12.66 3.14 6.66
CA GLU A 113 14.02 2.97 7.16
C GLU A 113 14.99 3.90 6.43
N LYS A 114 14.94 3.92 5.09
CA LYS A 114 15.75 4.83 4.29
C LYS A 114 15.50 6.31 4.62
N CYS A 115 14.24 6.72 4.73
CA CYS A 115 13.91 8.10 5.10
C CYS A 115 14.38 8.45 6.53
N ASN A 116 14.37 7.48 7.44
CA ASN A 116 14.89 7.69 8.79
C ASN A 116 16.41 7.87 8.78
N ASP A 117 17.14 7.05 8.02
CA ASP A 117 18.60 7.19 7.85
C ASP A 117 18.96 8.56 7.25
N ASP A 118 18.24 9.00 6.21
CA ASP A 118 18.42 10.32 5.60
C ASP A 118 18.17 11.45 6.62
N LEU A 119 17.16 11.30 7.47
CA LEU A 119 16.82 12.26 8.52
C LEU A 119 17.89 12.31 9.62
N GLU A 120 18.40 11.16 10.05
CA GLU A 120 19.50 11.08 11.02
C GLU A 120 20.78 11.71 10.47
N GLN A 121 21.10 11.48 9.19
CA GLN A 121 22.23 12.13 8.54
C GLN A 121 22.07 13.65 8.53
N SER A 122 20.89 14.15 8.13
CA SER A 122 20.59 15.58 8.13
C SER A 122 20.71 16.19 9.53
N LYS A 123 20.23 15.48 10.56
CA LYS A 123 20.38 15.88 11.96
C LYS A 123 21.85 16.01 12.37
N ARG A 124 22.69 15.02 12.06
CA ARG A 124 24.14 15.06 12.38
C ARG A 124 24.84 16.24 11.70
N ILE A 125 24.52 16.51 10.43
CA ILE A 125 25.05 17.68 9.70
C ILE A 125 24.63 18.97 10.39
N LEU A 126 23.34 19.11 10.72
CA LEU A 126 22.81 20.31 11.38
C LEU A 126 23.46 20.53 12.75
N GLU A 127 23.60 19.49 13.56
CA GLU A 127 24.28 19.55 14.85
C GLU A 127 25.74 19.98 14.71
N GLY A 128 26.45 19.48 13.69
CA GLY A 128 27.79 19.93 13.33
C GLY A 128 27.84 21.43 12.99
N THR A 129 27.01 21.89 12.05
CA THR A 129 26.96 23.32 11.68
C THR A 129 26.58 24.23 12.83
N MET A 130 25.70 23.76 13.73
CA MET A 130 25.34 24.49 14.94
C MET A 130 26.52 24.58 15.92
N ALA A 131 27.31 23.53 16.06
CA ALA A 131 28.54 23.55 16.87
C ALA A 131 29.57 24.54 16.30
N ASP A 132 29.76 24.55 14.98
CA ASP A 132 30.65 25.49 14.29
C ASP A 132 30.20 26.94 14.52
N PHE A 133 28.89 27.23 14.43
CA PHE A 133 28.37 28.55 14.75
C PHE A 133 28.59 28.97 16.19
N LYS A 134 28.41 28.05 17.15
CA LYS A 134 28.69 28.33 18.57
C LYS A 134 30.16 28.65 18.78
N GLN A 135 31.07 27.89 18.15
CA GLN A 135 32.50 28.15 18.24
C GLN A 135 32.85 29.52 17.64
N SER A 136 32.34 29.84 16.44
CA SER A 136 32.57 31.13 15.80
C SER A 136 32.05 32.29 16.65
N LEU A 137 30.88 32.13 17.30
CA LEU A 137 30.33 33.14 18.20
C LEU A 137 31.21 33.32 19.44
N ASN A 138 31.67 32.23 20.05
CA ASN A 138 32.56 32.30 21.21
C ASN A 138 33.87 33.02 20.87
N THR A 139 34.49 32.71 19.73
CA THR A 139 35.68 33.44 19.27
C THR A 139 35.40 34.93 19.05
N ALA A 140 34.25 35.28 18.47
CA ALA A 140 33.87 36.68 18.31
C ALA A 140 33.63 37.38 19.67
N LEU A 141 33.08 36.68 20.66
CA LEU A 141 32.93 37.19 22.02
C LEU A 141 34.28 37.41 22.70
N GLU A 142 35.21 36.47 22.58
CA GLU A 142 36.58 36.60 23.10
C GLU A 142 37.30 37.80 22.46
N GLN A 143 37.19 37.97 21.13
CA GLN A 143 37.75 39.12 20.43
C GLN A 143 37.11 40.44 20.90
N ASN A 144 35.79 40.47 21.10
CA ASN A 144 35.12 41.66 21.61
C ASN A 144 35.54 42.00 23.05
N ALA A 145 35.81 41.00 23.89
CA ALA A 145 36.32 41.21 25.24
C ALA A 145 37.74 41.83 25.21
N LEU A 146 38.63 41.31 24.36
CA LEU A 146 39.97 41.88 24.16
C LEU A 146 39.89 43.33 23.65
N LEU A 147 39.01 43.61 22.70
CA LEU A 147 38.79 44.98 22.21
C LEU A 147 38.25 45.91 23.30
N ALA A 148 37.40 45.42 24.19
CA ALA A 148 36.92 46.20 25.33
C ALA A 148 38.09 46.57 26.27
N ASP A 149 38.96 45.61 26.60
CA ASP A 149 40.17 45.85 27.40
C ASP A 149 41.13 46.85 26.72
N GLU A 150 41.32 46.75 25.39
CA GLU A 150 42.13 47.70 24.61
C GLU A 150 41.56 49.13 24.63
N VAL A 151 40.23 49.27 24.59
CA VAL A 151 39.55 50.56 24.72
C VAL A 151 39.75 51.12 26.12
N ASP A 152 39.60 50.31 27.17
CA ASP A 152 39.83 50.72 28.56
C ASP A 152 41.28 51.17 28.79
N GLU A 153 42.27 50.45 28.25
CA GLU A 153 43.68 50.85 28.31
C GLU A 153 43.91 52.21 27.63
N LYS A 154 43.33 52.40 26.44
CA LYS A 154 43.42 53.65 25.69
C LYS A 154 42.80 54.81 26.47
N GLU A 155 41.64 54.63 27.11
CA GLU A 155 41.02 55.63 27.96
C GLU A 155 41.90 55.97 29.17
N GLY A 156 42.49 54.96 29.82
CA GLY A 156 43.43 55.15 30.93
C GLY A 156 44.71 55.92 30.53
N LEU A 157 45.25 55.65 29.33
CA LEU A 157 46.38 56.41 28.78
C LEU A 157 46.00 57.85 28.44
N GLN A 158 44.80 58.08 27.91
CA GLN A 158 44.28 59.42 27.64
C GLN A 158 44.14 60.23 28.93
N GLU A 159 43.68 59.62 30.02
CA GLU A 159 43.60 60.27 31.32
C GLU A 159 44.99 60.68 31.84
N LYS A 160 45.96 59.77 31.78
CA LYS A 160 47.36 60.05 32.16
C LYS A 160 47.96 61.18 31.31
N LEU A 161 47.74 61.16 29.99
CA LEU A 161 48.19 62.21 29.09
C LEU A 161 47.56 63.56 29.46
N LYS A 162 46.25 63.58 29.78
CA LYS A 162 45.56 64.80 30.20
C LYS A 162 46.15 65.35 31.50
N ARG A 163 46.37 64.52 32.51
CA ARG A 163 47.02 64.94 33.77
C ARG A 163 48.42 65.49 33.54
N ALA A 164 49.25 64.80 32.76
CA ALA A 164 50.60 65.27 32.43
C ALA A 164 50.58 66.59 31.63
N ALA A 165 49.60 66.78 30.75
CA ALA A 165 49.41 68.03 30.02
C ALA A 165 48.97 69.18 30.95
N ASP A 166 48.14 68.89 31.96
CA ASP A 166 47.76 69.86 32.98
C ASP A 166 48.96 70.23 33.86
N GLU A 167 49.74 69.25 34.35
CA GLU A 167 50.99 69.48 35.09
C GLU A 167 52.02 70.28 34.25
N ALA A 168 52.19 69.95 32.96
CA ALA A 168 53.06 70.70 32.07
C ALA A 168 52.56 72.14 31.86
N ARG A 169 51.24 72.36 31.88
CA ARG A 169 50.64 73.69 31.83
C ARG A 169 50.92 74.46 33.12
N ASP A 170 50.78 73.82 34.28
CA ASP A 170 51.03 74.43 35.60
C ASP A 170 52.51 74.79 35.75
N LEU A 171 53.43 73.88 35.44
CA LEU A 171 54.88 74.14 35.45
C LEU A 171 55.27 75.27 34.49
N LYS A 172 54.65 75.34 33.30
CA LYS A 172 54.88 76.46 32.37
C LYS A 172 54.42 77.78 32.98
N GLN A 173 53.27 77.81 33.66
CA GLN A 173 52.81 79.00 34.38
C GLN A 173 53.77 79.37 35.52
N GLU A 174 54.29 78.40 36.28
CA GLU A 174 55.29 78.63 37.33
C GLU A 174 56.59 79.23 36.77
N LEU A 175 57.09 78.72 35.64
CA LEU A 175 58.25 79.27 34.95
C LEU A 175 57.99 80.69 34.45
N GLU A 176 56.82 80.97 33.86
CA GLU A 176 56.47 82.32 33.40
C GLU A 176 56.37 83.32 34.57
N ILE A 177 55.86 82.89 35.72
CA ILE A 177 55.87 83.69 36.95
C ILE A 177 57.31 83.91 37.45
N ARG A 178 58.18 82.91 37.34
CA ARG A 178 59.60 83.02 37.74
C ARG A 178 60.38 83.95 36.81
N GLU A 179 60.12 83.92 35.51
CA GLU A 179 60.66 84.88 34.54
C GLU A 179 60.17 86.31 34.84
N LYS A 180 58.87 86.50 35.11
CA LYS A 180 58.30 87.80 35.51
C LYS A 180 58.84 88.32 36.85
N LYS A 181 59.22 87.44 37.77
CA LYS A 181 59.84 87.80 39.06
C LYS A 181 61.35 88.06 38.96
N SER A 182 61.99 87.76 37.83
CA SER A 182 63.44 87.85 37.66
C SER A 182 63.91 88.95 36.69
N ALA A 183 63.03 89.88 36.28
CA ALA A 183 63.40 91.02 35.43
C ALA A 183 62.86 92.34 36.01
N PRO A 184 63.68 93.42 36.13
CA PRO A 184 63.16 94.76 36.27
C PRO A 184 62.70 95.32 34.92
N ASP A 185 61.73 96.21 35.03
CA ASP A 185 60.97 96.94 34.02
C ASP A 185 61.86 97.82 33.11
N ASN A 186 61.81 97.64 31.77
CA ASN A 186 61.89 98.75 30.81
C ASN A 186 61.53 98.39 29.34
N GLU A 187 60.46 99.02 28.85
CA GLU A 187 60.14 99.58 27.52
C GLU A 187 60.64 99.01 26.15
N ARG A 188 59.63 98.88 25.26
CA ARG A 188 59.52 99.38 23.85
C ARG A 188 60.06 98.58 22.63
N PHE A 189 59.09 98.17 21.81
CA PHE A 189 58.95 98.20 20.33
C PHE A 189 60.19 98.46 19.44
N MET A 190 60.40 97.62 18.41
CA MET A 190 60.19 97.96 16.98
C MET A 190 60.65 96.86 15.98
N ASN A 191 59.75 96.57 15.05
CA ASN A 191 59.84 95.92 13.72
C ASN A 191 61.20 95.62 13.04
N GLY A 192 61.23 94.50 12.30
CA GLY A 192 61.46 94.57 10.83
C GLY A 192 62.37 93.52 10.16
N PHE A 193 61.76 92.69 9.29
CA PHE A 193 62.21 92.32 7.91
C PHE A 193 63.45 91.39 7.78
N LYS A 194 63.56 90.32 6.97
CA LYS A 194 63.03 89.87 5.65
C LYS A 194 63.20 88.33 5.52
N SER A 195 62.24 87.59 4.94
CA SER A 195 62.23 87.01 3.56
C SER A 195 63.19 85.81 3.36
N SER A 196 62.92 84.69 2.67
CA SER A 196 61.92 84.29 1.66
C SER A 196 62.18 82.81 1.28
N THR A 197 61.09 82.06 1.01
CA THR A 197 60.89 81.13 -0.14
C THR A 197 61.84 79.90 -0.25
N ILE A 198 61.37 78.65 -0.41
CA ILE A 198 60.76 78.11 -1.64
C ILE A 198 60.03 76.77 -1.35
N ASP A 199 58.87 76.66 -1.97
CA ASP A 199 58.00 75.49 -2.18
C ASP A 199 58.68 74.24 -2.77
N ASN A 200 58.12 73.05 -2.53
CA ASN A 200 57.61 72.21 -3.61
C ASN A 200 56.85 70.95 -3.13
N ARG A 201 55.59 70.89 -3.61
CA ARG A 201 54.89 69.72 -4.18
C ARG A 201 54.31 68.63 -3.28
N LEU A 202 52.99 68.79 -3.05
CA LEU A 202 51.89 67.97 -3.62
C LEU A 202 52.05 66.44 -3.70
N LYS A 203 51.16 65.75 -2.97
CA LYS A 203 50.22 64.70 -3.46
C LYS A 203 49.11 64.53 -2.41
N GLU A 204 47.96 65.15 -2.62
CA GLU A 204 46.71 64.50 -3.06
C GLU A 204 46.06 63.61 -1.98
N THR A 205 45.22 64.26 -1.18
CA THR A 205 44.08 63.65 -0.51
C THR A 205 42.89 63.62 -1.48
N GLU A 206 42.51 62.42 -1.94
CA GLU A 206 41.12 62.13 -2.30
C GLU A 206 40.75 60.76 -1.72
N THR A 207 40.14 60.77 -0.54
CA THR A 207 39.21 59.71 -0.14
C THR A 207 37.90 60.40 0.14
N GLN A 208 37.05 60.41 -0.89
CA GLN A 208 35.69 60.91 -0.82
C GLN A 208 34.94 60.18 0.30
N THR A 209 34.52 60.94 1.29
CA THR A 209 33.39 60.61 2.13
C THR A 209 32.13 60.98 1.34
N MET A 210 31.39 59.97 0.90
CA MET A 210 29.99 60.10 0.52
C MET A 210 29.14 59.19 1.41
N PRO A 211 28.10 59.70 2.08
CA PRO A 211 27.08 58.89 2.72
C PRO A 211 26.10 58.40 1.65
N GLY A 212 26.44 57.30 0.98
CA GLY A 212 25.60 56.63 -0.01
C GLY A 212 24.78 55.52 0.65
N LYS A 213 23.46 55.56 0.46
CA LYS A 213 22.46 54.59 0.95
C LYS A 213 22.95 53.14 0.90
N ARG A 214 22.76 52.44 2.02
CA ARG A 214 22.75 50.98 2.11
C ARG A 214 21.60 50.46 1.26
N ASP A 215 21.83 50.26 -0.03
CA ASP A 215 20.98 49.38 -0.82
C ASP A 215 21.27 47.95 -0.36
N PHE A 216 20.22 47.32 0.17
CA PHE A 216 20.15 45.89 0.44
C PHE A 216 20.49 45.13 -0.86
N HIS A 217 21.76 44.84 -1.08
CA HIS A 217 22.17 43.86 -2.07
C HIS A 217 21.75 42.49 -1.53
N GLN A 218 20.60 42.01 -2.02
CA GLN A 218 20.31 40.58 -1.98
C GLN A 218 21.51 39.83 -2.55
N PRO A 219 21.98 38.75 -1.92
CA PRO A 219 23.03 37.92 -2.49
C PRO A 219 22.49 37.34 -3.80
N SER A 220 22.96 37.85 -4.93
CA SER A 220 22.60 37.28 -6.22
C SER A 220 23.21 35.88 -6.29
N LEU A 221 22.34 34.86 -6.43
CA LEU A 221 22.77 33.46 -6.51
C LEU A 221 23.86 33.32 -7.58
N THR A 222 24.95 32.64 -7.22
CA THR A 222 26.01 32.30 -8.17
C THR A 222 25.41 31.58 -9.38
N PRO A 223 25.98 31.71 -10.59
CA PRO A 223 25.47 31.01 -11.78
C PRO A 223 25.26 29.51 -11.55
N ALA A 224 26.14 28.86 -10.78
CA ALA A 224 26.02 27.44 -10.40
C ALA A 224 24.80 27.18 -9.50
N SER A 225 24.58 28.00 -8.46
CA SER A 225 23.41 27.88 -7.59
C SER A 225 22.09 28.11 -8.34
N ARG A 226 22.10 29.00 -9.35
CA ARG A 226 20.95 29.29 -10.19
C ARG A 226 20.57 28.12 -11.10
N VAL A 227 21.57 27.47 -11.72
CA VAL A 227 21.36 26.27 -12.54
C VAL A 227 20.88 25.09 -11.68
N MET A 228 21.46 24.91 -10.48
CA MET A 228 21.00 23.88 -9.54
C MET A 228 19.54 24.10 -9.12
N ALA A 229 19.15 25.34 -8.81
CA ALA A 229 17.77 25.68 -8.48
C ALA A 229 16.81 25.40 -9.65
N ILE A 230 17.19 25.71 -10.89
CA ILE A 230 16.36 25.44 -12.08
C ILE A 230 16.18 23.93 -12.30
N ASN A 231 17.24 23.13 -12.10
CA ASN A 231 17.16 21.68 -12.23
C ASN A 231 16.23 21.07 -11.16
N ILE A 232 16.36 21.51 -9.91
CA ILE A 232 15.49 21.08 -8.81
C ILE A 232 14.03 21.43 -9.11
N VAL A 233 13.77 22.67 -9.55
CA VAL A 233 12.41 23.12 -9.92
C VAL A 233 11.87 22.31 -11.11
N SER A 234 12.69 22.01 -12.10
CA SER A 234 12.30 21.20 -13.27
C SER A 234 11.93 19.76 -12.87
N ASP A 235 12.69 19.16 -11.95
CA ASP A 235 12.40 17.82 -11.41
C ASP A 235 11.13 17.81 -10.55
N LEU A 236 10.90 18.87 -9.77
CA LEU A 236 9.67 19.07 -8.99
C LEU A 236 8.46 19.17 -9.91
N ILE A 237 8.51 19.98 -10.97
CA ILE A 237 7.43 20.10 -11.95
C ILE A 237 7.12 18.74 -12.60
N ARG A 238 8.15 17.97 -12.98
CA ARG A 238 7.96 16.62 -13.53
C ARG A 238 7.33 15.65 -12.54
N LYS A 239 7.74 15.69 -11.27
CA LYS A 239 7.16 14.86 -10.20
C LYS A 239 5.71 15.25 -9.91
N VAL A 240 5.40 16.54 -9.81
CA VAL A 240 4.04 17.05 -9.61
C VAL A 240 3.14 16.61 -10.76
N GLY A 241 3.55 16.80 -12.02
CA GLY A 241 2.77 16.34 -13.18
C GLY A 241 2.63 14.82 -13.31
N SER A 242 3.49 14.02 -12.65
CA SER A 242 3.32 12.56 -12.54
C SER A 242 2.32 12.20 -11.44
N LEU A 243 2.35 12.93 -10.32
CA LEU A 243 1.42 12.77 -9.21
C LEU A 243 0.00 13.19 -9.58
N GLU A 244 -0.17 14.30 -10.30
CA GLU A 244 -1.48 14.76 -10.81
C GLU A 244 -2.11 13.69 -11.71
N ARG A 245 -1.37 13.15 -12.67
CA ARG A 245 -1.86 12.04 -13.51
C ARG A 245 -2.26 10.81 -12.70
N ARG A 246 -1.47 10.43 -11.69
CA ARG A 246 -1.82 9.31 -10.80
C ARG A 246 -3.06 9.59 -9.96
N LEU A 247 -3.28 10.84 -9.56
CA LEU A 247 -4.49 11.27 -8.87
C LEU A 247 -5.71 11.14 -9.78
N ASP A 248 -5.63 11.65 -11.01
CA ASP A 248 -6.70 11.56 -12.02
C ASP A 248 -7.08 10.10 -12.31
N TYR A 249 -6.10 9.22 -12.48
CA TYR A 249 -6.35 7.78 -12.67
C TYR A 249 -7.06 7.14 -11.48
N ARG A 250 -6.72 7.55 -10.25
CA ARG A 250 -7.35 7.03 -9.03
C ARG A 250 -8.78 7.53 -8.88
N GLU A 251 -9.02 8.79 -9.21
CA GLU A 251 -10.37 9.37 -9.20
C GLU A 251 -11.27 8.67 -10.23
N LEU A 252 -10.76 8.40 -11.43
CA LEU A 252 -11.50 7.65 -12.46
C LEU A 252 -11.88 6.24 -11.99
N GLN A 253 -10.93 5.49 -11.42
CA GLN A 253 -11.20 4.16 -10.87
C GLN A 253 -12.22 4.20 -9.73
N SER A 254 -12.15 5.21 -8.87
CA SER A 254 -13.10 5.38 -7.76
C SER A 254 -14.52 5.70 -8.26
N ALA A 255 -14.64 6.48 -9.34
CA ALA A 255 -15.91 6.81 -9.97
C ALA A 255 -16.55 5.58 -10.63
N ASP A 256 -15.75 4.76 -11.31
CA ASP A 256 -16.22 3.51 -11.92
C ASP A 256 -16.66 2.48 -10.88
N MET A 257 -15.94 2.37 -9.76
CA MET A 257 -16.34 1.54 -8.62
C MET A 257 -17.70 2.00 -8.03
N ARG A 258 -17.91 3.30 -7.86
CA ARG A 258 -19.19 3.85 -7.37
C ARG A 258 -20.35 3.59 -8.34
N LYS A 259 -20.11 3.70 -9.66
CA LYS A 259 -21.13 3.38 -10.68
C LYS A 259 -21.49 1.90 -10.68
N ASN A 260 -20.51 1.01 -10.55
CA ASN A 260 -20.75 -0.43 -10.47
C ASN A 260 -21.55 -0.83 -9.21
N LEU A 261 -21.25 -0.21 -8.06
CA LEU A 261 -22.02 -0.41 -6.83
C LEU A 261 -23.48 0.02 -6.99
N HIS A 262 -23.74 1.19 -7.58
CA HIS A 262 -25.10 1.65 -7.87
C HIS A 262 -25.85 0.76 -8.87
N ALA A 263 -25.17 0.28 -9.92
CA ALA A 263 -25.76 -0.63 -10.90
C ALA A 263 -26.13 -1.99 -10.28
N THR A 264 -25.32 -2.47 -9.34
CA THR A 264 -25.57 -3.74 -8.63
C THR A 264 -26.71 -3.59 -7.63
N ALA A 265 -26.76 -2.49 -6.89
CA ALA A 265 -27.86 -2.19 -5.96
C ALA A 265 -29.22 -2.08 -6.68
N ASN A 266 -29.27 -1.45 -7.85
CA ASN A 266 -30.51 -1.34 -8.64
C ASN A 266 -30.98 -2.68 -9.25
N ARG A 267 -30.09 -3.66 -9.46
CA ARG A 267 -30.46 -5.01 -9.93
C ARG A 267 -31.02 -5.90 -8.82
N MET A 268 -30.65 -5.66 -7.56
CA MET A 268 -31.15 -6.44 -6.42
C MET A 268 -32.49 -5.93 -5.86
N SER A 269 -32.95 -4.75 -6.30
CA SER A 269 -34.20 -4.12 -5.85
C SER A 269 -35.38 -4.31 -6.82
N LYS A 270 -35.21 -5.10 -7.89
CA LYS A 270 -36.27 -5.53 -8.81
C LYS A 270 -36.45 -7.04 -8.70
#